data_AF-A0A524JNL3-F1
#
_entry.id   AF-A0A524JNL3-F1
#
_cell.length_a   1.000
_cell.length_b   1.000
_cell.length_c   1.000
_cell.angle_alpha   90.00
_cell.angle_beta   90.00
_cell.angle_gamma   90.00
#
_symmetry.space_group_name_H-M   'P 1'
#
loop_
_entity.id
_entity.type
_entity.pdbx_description
1 polymer ?
#
loop_
_entity_poly.entity_id
_entity_poly.type
_entity_poly.pdbx_seq_one_letter_code
_entity_poly.pdbx_strand_id
1 'polypeptide(L)'
;MILKKQIFQSDKKASPFIGLLLFLISIVLLLLTGPFGFIYGLFHSLFTKGIKGLGEYLLQIAISIDQLGNVLMQHLLNVLWIKKEGYKFGNRDETISSALGRNKNLGTLTLMGRTIDRILDVIDANHSLNSVDYYVEPSHQIIDLLAWILVVDGKLLMLYNANEGRHEFPGGPRVPKSSDFETLSEHLKTKLNLSLQHPSFQFMGVFEANNDRLPKGKLVRISCYTSDYKGIPIAQSAGEEMIWLDYDGKHKVLATEQLIFDSLKN
;
A
#
# COMPACT_ATOMS: atom_id res chain seq x y z
N MET A 1 -2.57 18.49 -14.69
CA MET A 1 -2.26 17.04 -14.63
C MET A 1 -0.98 16.86 -13.82
N ILE A 2 -1.05 16.36 -12.58
CA ILE A 2 0.13 16.06 -11.77
C ILE A 2 0.48 14.59 -12.02
N LEU A 3 1.67 14.34 -12.58
CA LEU A 3 2.10 13.02 -13.04
C LEU A 3 2.82 12.30 -11.90
N LYS A 4 2.12 11.41 -11.17
CA LYS A 4 2.69 10.58 -10.10
C LYS A 4 3.31 9.32 -10.73
N LYS A 5 4.61 9.11 -10.55
CA LYS A 5 5.23 7.83 -10.84
C LYS A 5 4.81 6.84 -9.75
N GLN A 6 4.48 5.60 -10.13
CA GLN A 6 4.03 4.55 -9.20
C GLN A 6 5.16 3.90 -8.42
N ILE A 7 6.36 3.93 -9.00
CA ILE A 7 7.59 3.54 -8.34
C ILE A 7 8.59 4.62 -8.69
N PHE A 8 9.11 5.35 -7.70
CA PHE A 8 10.18 6.32 -7.88
C PHE A 8 11.48 5.57 -8.14
N GLN A 9 11.54 4.88 -9.29
CA GLN A 9 12.81 4.58 -9.91
C GLN A 9 13.36 5.92 -10.40
N SER A 10 14.61 6.23 -10.05
CA SER A 10 15.25 7.42 -10.59
C SER A 10 15.31 7.27 -12.12
N ASP A 11 14.47 7.98 -12.85
CA ASP A 11 14.48 8.00 -14.33
C ASP A 11 15.85 8.37 -14.89
N LYS A 12 16.66 9.08 -14.11
CA LYS A 12 18.08 9.27 -14.40
C LYS A 12 18.82 8.05 -13.87
N LYS A 13 19.61 7.40 -14.73
CA LYS A 13 20.84 6.72 -14.30
C LYS A 13 21.69 7.77 -13.56
N ALA A 14 21.41 8.00 -12.29
CA ALA A 14 22.19 8.91 -11.47
C ALA A 14 23.62 8.35 -11.52
N SER A 15 24.58 9.17 -11.94
CA SER A 15 25.96 8.71 -11.90
C SER A 15 26.27 8.34 -10.44
N PRO A 16 26.95 7.20 -10.18
CA PRO A 16 27.27 6.78 -8.82
C PRO A 16 27.92 7.90 -7.99
N PHE A 17 28.70 8.75 -8.67
CA PHE A 17 29.30 9.95 -8.10
C PHE A 17 28.29 11.00 -7.62
N ILE A 18 27.25 11.31 -8.41
CA ILE A 18 26.20 12.26 -8.00
C ILE A 18 25.47 11.73 -6.76
N GLY A 19 25.19 10.43 -6.70
CA GLY A 19 24.55 9.80 -5.54
C GLY A 19 25.39 9.96 -4.26
N LEU A 20 26.69 9.63 -4.34
CA LEU A 20 27.62 9.80 -3.22
C LEU A 20 27.75 11.26 -2.79
N LEU A 21 27.85 12.18 -3.75
CA LEU A 21 27.96 13.61 -3.48
C LEU A 21 26.72 14.13 -2.75
N LEU A 22 25.51 13.81 -3.24
CA LEU A 22 24.26 14.22 -2.61
C LEU A 22 24.13 13.66 -1.19
N PHE A 23 24.57 12.43 -0.97
CA PHE A 23 24.59 11.81 0.36
C PHE A 23 25.54 12.53 1.33
N LEU A 24 26.76 12.85 0.91
CA LEU A 24 27.70 13.60 1.75
C LEU A 24 27.18 15.01 2.07
N ILE A 25 26.63 15.69 1.07
CA ILE A 25 26.02 17.01 1.24
C ILE A 25 24.83 16.94 2.20
N SER A 26 23.96 15.93 2.09
CA SER A 26 22.79 15.81 2.98
C SER A 26 23.19 15.59 4.44
N ILE A 27 24.24 14.81 4.71
CA ILE A 27 24.79 14.64 6.07
C ILE A 27 25.30 15.98 6.61
N VAL A 28 26.12 16.69 5.84
CA VAL A 28 26.68 17.98 6.26
C VAL A 28 25.57 18.98 6.54
N LEU A 29 24.59 19.09 5.64
CA LEU A 29 23.43 19.96 5.83
C LEU A 29 22.64 19.57 7.08
N LEU A 30 22.38 18.29 7.31
CA LEU A 30 21.63 17.82 8.48
C LEU A 30 22.36 18.15 9.79
N LEU A 31 23.68 17.94 9.85
CA LEU A 31 24.49 18.26 11.03
C LEU A 31 24.53 19.77 11.31
N LEU A 32 24.61 20.59 10.27
CA LEU A 32 24.70 22.05 10.41
C LEU A 32 23.35 22.70 10.69
N THR A 33 22.28 22.26 10.02
CA THR A 33 20.96 22.93 10.06
C THR A 33 19.93 22.20 10.91
N GLY A 34 20.06 20.88 11.06
CA GLY A 34 19.13 20.03 11.79
C GLY A 34 18.93 20.44 13.25
N PRO A 35 20.00 20.72 14.03
CA PRO A 35 19.83 21.15 15.42
C PRO A 35 19.01 22.44 15.56
N PHE A 36 19.25 23.43 14.69
CA PHE A 36 18.49 24.69 14.70
C PHE A 36 17.03 24.47 14.30
N GLY A 37 16.79 23.68 13.25
CA GLY A 37 15.44 23.33 12.81
C GLY A 37 14.66 22.55 13.89
N PHE A 38 15.33 21.64 14.59
CA PHE A 38 14.74 20.85 15.66
C PHE A 38 14.34 21.73 16.85
N ILE A 39 15.26 22.57 17.35
CA ILE A 39 14.99 23.50 18.46
C ILE A 39 13.82 24.42 18.10
N TYR A 40 13.85 25.03 16.91
CA TYR A 40 12.77 25.89 16.46
C TYR A 40 11.44 25.13 16.37
N GLY A 41 11.45 23.92 15.81
CA GLY A 41 10.27 23.06 15.69
C GLY A 41 9.65 22.69 17.04
N LEU A 42 10.47 22.37 18.05
CA LEU A 42 9.99 22.12 19.41
C LEU A 42 9.24 23.31 19.98
N PHE A 43 9.84 24.50 19.96
CA PHE A 43 9.23 25.72 20.48
C PHE A 43 7.99 26.11 19.67
N HIS A 44 8.07 26.09 18.34
CA HIS A 44 6.95 26.43 17.47
C HIS A 44 5.74 25.52 17.73
N SER A 45 5.94 24.22 17.83
CA SER A 45 4.87 23.25 18.07
C SER A 45 4.28 23.39 19.48
N LEU A 46 5.13 23.67 20.47
CA LEU A 46 4.71 23.93 21.86
C LEU A 46 3.88 25.22 21.97
N PHE A 47 4.30 26.31 21.34
CA PHE A 47 3.59 27.59 21.43
C PHE A 47 2.30 27.64 20.60
N THR A 48 2.20 26.87 19.52
CA THR A 48 1.01 26.86 18.65
C THR A 48 -0.06 25.86 19.11
N LYS A 49 0.34 24.68 19.60
CA LYS A 49 -0.55 23.55 19.91
C LYS A 49 -0.29 22.91 21.28
N GLY A 50 0.57 23.48 22.12
CA GLY A 50 0.88 22.97 23.45
C GLY A 50 1.58 21.60 23.42
N ILE A 51 1.39 20.82 24.49
CA ILE A 51 1.98 19.49 24.68
C ILE A 51 1.54 18.52 23.57
N LYS A 52 0.29 18.63 23.09
CA LYS A 52 -0.22 17.82 21.99
C LYS A 52 0.55 18.08 20.70
N GLY A 53 0.78 19.35 20.36
CA GLY A 53 1.60 19.73 19.20
C GLY A 53 3.03 19.24 19.29
N LEU A 54 3.64 19.36 20.47
CA LEU A 54 4.98 18.82 20.73
C LEU A 54 5.03 17.31 20.47
N GLY A 55 4.03 16.56 20.93
CA GLY A 55 3.88 15.13 20.66
C GLY A 55 3.72 14.80 19.18
N GLU A 56 2.83 15.53 18.46
CA GLU A 56 2.65 15.38 17.00
C GLU A 56 3.97 15.60 16.24
N TYR A 57 4.75 16.63 16.60
CA TYR A 57 6.04 16.92 15.99
C TYR A 57 7.09 15.85 16.27
N LEU A 58 7.23 15.42 17.52
CA LEU A 58 8.17 14.36 17.90
C LEU A 58 7.82 13.03 17.23
N LEU A 59 6.52 12.72 17.08
CA LEU A 59 6.07 11.54 16.35
C LEU A 59 6.47 11.60 14.86
N GLN A 60 6.34 12.74 14.20
CA GLN A 60 6.79 12.91 12.80
C GLN A 60 8.30 12.69 12.66
N ILE A 61 9.10 13.20 13.60
CA ILE A 61 10.54 12.96 13.63
C ILE A 61 10.84 11.47 13.85
N ALA A 62 10.15 10.81 14.78
CA ALA A 62 10.31 9.38 15.04
C ALA A 62 10.00 8.53 13.80
N ILE A 63 8.89 8.81 13.10
CA ILE A 63 8.53 8.15 11.82
C ILE A 63 9.63 8.36 10.78
N SER A 64 10.16 9.58 10.64
CA SER A 64 11.21 9.91 9.68
C SER A 64 12.52 9.16 9.98
N ILE A 65 12.90 9.06 11.26
CA ILE A 65 14.07 8.29 11.70
C ILE A 65 13.86 6.80 11.40
N ASP A 66 12.65 6.28 11.60
CA ASP A 66 12.34 4.88 11.33
C ASP A 66 12.40 4.57 9.83
N GLN A 67 11.88 5.44 8.97
CA GLN A 67 12.05 5.35 7.51
C GLN A 67 13.52 5.38 7.07
N LEU A 68 14.32 6.29 7.65
CA LEU A 68 15.76 6.32 7.40
C LEU A 68 16.42 5.00 7.84
N GLY A 69 16.05 4.48 9.00
CA GLY A 69 16.52 3.20 9.51
C GLY A 69 16.20 2.04 8.57
N ASN A 70 14.99 2.01 8.00
CA ASN A 70 14.55 1.00 7.05
C ASN A 70 15.46 0.95 5.81
N VAL A 71 15.84 2.10 5.26
CA VAL A 71 16.78 2.20 4.14
C VAL A 71 18.21 1.86 4.56
N LEU A 72 18.69 2.48 5.64
CA LEU A 72 20.09 2.38 6.09
C LEU A 72 20.45 0.94 6.46
N MET A 73 19.56 0.25 7.17
CA MET A 73 19.82 -1.09 7.71
C MET A 73 19.24 -2.21 6.84
N GLN A 74 18.67 -1.90 5.67
CA GLN A 74 17.90 -2.85 4.85
C GLN A 74 18.60 -4.21 4.68
N HIS A 75 19.90 -4.23 4.37
CA HIS A 75 20.63 -5.47 4.10
C HIS A 75 20.80 -6.31 5.37
N LEU A 76 21.03 -5.66 6.51
CA LEU A 76 21.18 -6.32 7.81
C LEU A 76 19.82 -6.87 8.29
N LEU A 77 18.77 -6.05 8.25
CA LEU A 77 17.42 -6.46 8.65
C LEU A 77 16.89 -7.59 7.76
N ASN A 78 17.15 -7.53 6.45
CA ASN A 78 16.74 -8.58 5.50
C ASN A 78 17.41 -9.93 5.74
N VAL A 79 18.59 -9.96 6.37
CA VAL A 79 19.30 -11.20 6.74
C VAL A 79 18.83 -11.69 8.12
N LEU A 80 18.70 -10.78 9.09
CA LEU A 80 18.48 -11.15 10.47
C LEU A 80 17.01 -11.39 10.81
N TRP A 81 16.09 -10.57 10.27
CA TRP A 81 14.71 -10.49 10.78
C TRP A 81 13.68 -11.23 9.93
N ILE A 82 14.00 -11.55 8.67
CA ILE A 82 13.08 -12.22 7.74
C ILE A 82 13.69 -13.45 7.10
N LYS A 83 12.82 -14.38 6.70
CA LYS A 83 13.18 -15.55 5.89
C LYS A 83 13.57 -15.10 4.47
N LYS A 84 14.23 -15.99 3.71
CA LYS A 84 14.69 -15.72 2.33
C LYS A 84 13.58 -15.14 1.44
N GLU A 85 12.39 -15.71 1.53
CA GLU A 85 11.18 -15.32 0.78
C GLU A 85 10.31 -14.27 1.50
N GLY A 86 10.85 -13.54 2.48
CA GLY A 86 10.12 -12.49 3.19
C GLY A 86 10.06 -11.17 2.43
N TYR A 87 9.07 -10.34 2.78
CA TYR A 87 8.96 -8.95 2.32
C TYR A 87 10.18 -8.16 2.78
N LYS A 88 10.90 -7.55 1.85
CA LYS A 88 12.18 -6.87 2.11
C LYS A 88 11.96 -5.49 2.73
N PHE A 89 12.76 -5.22 3.77
CA PHE A 89 13.08 -3.88 4.25
C PHE A 89 13.83 -3.09 3.17
N GLY A 90 13.75 -1.75 3.25
CA GLY A 90 14.49 -0.84 2.36
C GLY A 90 13.64 0.12 1.53
N ASN A 91 12.32 0.09 1.65
CA ASN A 91 11.48 1.09 1.00
C ASN A 91 11.62 2.43 1.75
N ARG A 92 12.10 3.48 1.06
CA ARG A 92 12.39 4.81 1.63
C ARG A 92 11.16 5.54 2.17
N ASP A 93 9.98 5.19 1.68
CA ASP A 93 8.72 5.78 2.10
C ASP A 93 8.05 4.92 3.18
N GLU A 94 8.71 3.84 3.65
CA GLU A 94 8.18 2.87 4.62
C GLU A 94 9.00 2.82 5.91
N THR A 95 8.32 2.72 7.05
CA THR A 95 8.94 2.54 8.38
C THR A 95 9.44 1.10 8.59
N ILE A 96 10.35 0.89 9.54
CA ILE A 96 10.77 -0.47 9.93
C ILE A 96 9.58 -1.21 10.51
N SER A 97 8.78 -0.54 11.36
CA SER A 97 7.62 -1.13 12.00
C SER A 97 6.58 -1.64 10.97
N SER A 98 6.33 -0.89 9.90
CA SER A 98 5.45 -1.28 8.79
C SER A 98 5.97 -2.53 8.07
N ALA A 99 7.25 -2.52 7.66
CA ALA A 99 7.86 -3.64 6.96
C ALA A 99 7.90 -4.90 7.85
N LEU A 100 8.12 -4.74 9.16
CA LEU A 100 8.04 -5.83 10.15
C LEU A 100 6.60 -6.37 10.25
N GLY A 101 5.60 -5.49 10.31
CA GLY A 101 4.17 -5.85 10.34
C GLY A 101 3.72 -6.64 9.11
N ARG A 102 4.16 -6.24 7.92
CA ARG A 102 3.94 -7.01 6.66
C ARG A 102 4.51 -8.42 6.76
N ASN A 103 5.71 -8.56 7.30
CA ASN A 103 6.33 -9.88 7.50
C ASN A 103 5.67 -10.71 8.63
N LYS A 104 5.11 -10.06 9.66
CA LYS A 104 4.29 -10.72 10.67
C LYS A 104 3.04 -11.32 10.02
N ASN A 105 2.33 -10.53 9.22
CA ASN A 105 1.15 -10.97 8.47
C ASN A 105 1.48 -12.12 7.49
N LEU A 106 2.61 -12.02 6.79
CA LEU A 106 3.10 -13.06 5.88
C LEU A 106 3.65 -14.32 6.57
N GLY A 107 3.83 -14.31 7.90
CA GLY A 107 4.48 -15.41 8.63
C GLY A 107 5.97 -15.61 8.25
N THR A 108 6.61 -14.58 7.71
CA THR A 108 7.98 -14.61 7.16
C THR A 108 9.05 -14.12 8.11
N LEU A 109 8.71 -13.74 9.35
CA LEU A 109 9.69 -13.37 10.37
C LEU A 109 10.61 -14.54 10.78
N THR A 110 11.87 -14.24 11.06
CA THR A 110 12.80 -15.14 11.78
C THR A 110 12.49 -15.15 13.26
N LEU A 111 13.26 -15.92 14.05
CA LEU A 111 13.17 -15.85 15.50
C LEU A 111 13.52 -14.44 16.02
N MET A 112 14.59 -13.83 15.48
CA MET A 112 15.00 -12.49 15.88
C MET A 112 13.93 -11.45 15.51
N GLY A 113 13.38 -11.51 14.30
CA GLY A 113 12.29 -10.62 13.89
C GLY A 113 11.06 -10.73 14.79
N ARG A 114 10.66 -11.96 15.17
CA ARG A 114 9.56 -12.17 16.14
C ARG A 114 9.86 -11.63 17.52
N THR A 115 11.12 -11.69 17.98
CA THR A 115 11.50 -11.12 19.27
C THR A 115 11.40 -9.60 19.26
N ILE A 116 11.85 -8.95 18.20
CA ILE A 116 11.70 -7.49 18.05
C ILE A 116 10.23 -7.09 17.99
N ASP A 117 9.43 -7.80 17.20
CA ASP A 117 7.99 -7.58 17.12
C ASP A 117 7.29 -7.63 18.49
N ARG A 118 7.65 -8.61 19.33
CA ARG A 118 7.13 -8.69 20.70
C ARG A 118 7.57 -7.53 21.59
N ILE A 119 8.78 -7.00 21.42
CA ILE A 119 9.24 -5.84 22.17
C ILE A 119 8.40 -4.61 21.80
N LEU A 120 8.10 -4.44 20.51
CA LEU A 120 7.22 -3.37 20.04
C LEU A 120 5.80 -3.52 20.58
N ASP A 121 5.28 -4.76 20.63
CA ASP A 121 3.95 -5.05 21.20
C ASP A 121 3.84 -4.73 22.71
N VAL A 122 4.97 -4.60 23.44
CA VAL A 122 4.99 -4.12 24.85
C VAL A 122 4.76 -2.61 24.93
N ILE A 123 5.19 -1.86 23.91
CA ILE A 123 5.04 -0.40 23.85
C ILE A 123 3.59 -0.05 23.48
N ASP A 124 3.06 -0.73 22.45
CA ASP A 124 1.70 -0.56 21.95
C ASP A 124 1.16 -1.88 21.41
N ALA A 125 -0.08 -2.24 21.72
CA ALA A 125 -0.62 -3.55 21.35
C ALA A 125 -0.79 -3.66 19.82
N ASN A 126 -0.24 -4.73 19.22
CA ASN A 126 -0.20 -4.93 17.77
C ASN A 126 0.53 -3.80 17.02
N HIS A 127 1.54 -3.18 17.65
CA HIS A 127 2.24 -2.01 17.13
C HIS A 127 2.64 -2.17 15.65
N SER A 128 3.29 -3.28 15.31
CA SER A 128 3.77 -3.52 13.95
C SER A 128 2.65 -3.63 12.92
N LEU A 129 1.53 -4.29 13.25
CA LEU A 129 0.36 -4.40 12.37
C LEU A 129 -0.35 -3.06 12.20
N ASN A 130 -0.54 -2.32 13.30
CA ASN A 130 -1.18 -1.00 13.29
C ASN A 130 -0.35 0.04 12.53
N SER A 131 0.97 -0.16 12.47
CA SER A 131 1.89 0.73 11.77
C SER A 131 2.08 0.40 10.28
N VAL A 132 1.37 -0.60 9.74
CA VAL A 132 1.38 -0.86 8.29
C VAL A 132 0.73 0.31 7.57
N ASP A 133 1.55 1.07 6.84
CA ASP A 133 1.07 2.19 6.05
C ASP A 133 0.73 1.73 4.62
N TYR A 134 -0.54 1.87 4.25
CA TYR A 134 -1.09 1.50 2.94
C TYR A 134 -0.94 2.61 1.88
N TYR A 135 -0.48 3.79 2.28
CA TYR A 135 -0.24 4.94 1.39
C TYR A 135 1.23 5.08 0.97
N VAL A 136 2.10 4.24 1.52
CA VAL A 136 3.48 4.05 1.06
C VAL A 136 3.50 3.71 -0.42
N GLU A 137 4.41 4.34 -1.16
CA GLU A 137 4.64 4.04 -2.56
C GLU A 137 4.92 2.52 -2.74
N PRO A 138 4.12 1.80 -3.54
CA PRO A 138 4.26 0.36 -3.66
C PRO A 138 5.62 0.02 -4.26
N SER A 139 6.38 -0.82 -3.56
CA SER A 139 7.59 -1.39 -4.13
C SER A 139 7.24 -2.51 -5.11
N HIS A 140 8.23 -3.03 -5.84
CA HIS A 140 8.08 -4.23 -6.68
C HIS A 140 7.55 -5.46 -5.91
N GLN A 141 7.47 -5.41 -4.59
CA GLN A 141 6.99 -6.48 -3.73
C GLN A 141 5.46 -6.46 -3.54
N ILE A 142 4.81 -5.37 -3.96
CA ILE A 142 3.36 -5.19 -3.85
C ILE A 142 2.78 -5.18 -5.26
N ILE A 143 1.84 -6.09 -5.52
CA ILE A 143 1.01 -6.05 -6.72
C ILE A 143 -0.12 -5.06 -6.45
N ASP A 144 -0.08 -3.91 -7.12
CA ASP A 144 -1.01 -2.80 -6.89
C ASP A 144 -2.10 -2.76 -7.96
N LEU A 145 -3.34 -2.99 -7.54
CA LEU A 145 -4.53 -3.12 -8.37
C LEU A 145 -5.54 -2.02 -8.04
N LEU A 146 -6.37 -1.68 -9.03
CA LEU A 146 -7.58 -0.89 -8.87
C LEU A 146 -8.80 -1.79 -9.01
N ALA A 147 -9.81 -1.56 -8.17
CA ALA A 147 -11.10 -2.21 -8.27
C ALA A 147 -12.23 -1.18 -8.25
N TRP A 148 -13.22 -1.40 -9.10
CA TRP A 148 -14.51 -0.73 -9.03
C TRP A 148 -15.50 -1.59 -8.26
N ILE A 149 -16.09 -1.00 -7.22
CA ILE A 149 -17.01 -1.66 -6.32
C ILE A 149 -18.42 -1.20 -6.67
N LEU A 150 -19.23 -2.13 -7.17
CA LEU A 150 -20.65 -1.94 -7.40
C LEU A 150 -21.45 -2.85 -6.48
N VAL A 151 -22.34 -2.24 -5.68
CA VAL A 151 -23.28 -2.94 -4.80
C VAL A 151 -24.70 -2.71 -5.33
N VAL A 152 -25.44 -3.79 -5.57
CA VAL A 152 -26.86 -3.77 -5.93
C VAL A 152 -27.58 -4.83 -5.11
N ASP A 153 -28.65 -4.44 -4.41
CA ASP A 153 -29.45 -5.33 -3.55
C ASP A 153 -28.61 -6.16 -2.56
N GLY A 154 -27.58 -5.54 -1.98
CA GLY A 154 -26.67 -6.19 -1.02
C GLY A 154 -25.69 -7.19 -1.65
N LYS A 155 -25.61 -7.26 -2.99
CA LYS A 155 -24.68 -8.12 -3.73
C LYS A 155 -23.63 -7.29 -4.45
N LEU A 156 -22.43 -7.85 -4.55
CA LEU A 156 -21.27 -7.26 -5.19
C LEU A 156 -21.11 -7.81 -6.61
N LEU A 157 -20.86 -6.91 -7.57
CA LEU A 157 -20.53 -7.31 -8.94
C LEU A 157 -19.09 -7.83 -8.99
N MET A 158 -18.95 -9.03 -9.55
CA MET A 158 -17.68 -9.72 -9.77
C MET A 158 -17.56 -10.17 -11.23
N LEU A 159 -16.34 -10.35 -11.68
CA LEU A 159 -16.00 -11.07 -12.91
C LEU A 159 -15.43 -12.44 -12.56
N TYR A 160 -16.01 -13.49 -13.10
CA TYR A 160 -15.47 -14.84 -13.02
C TYR A 160 -14.65 -15.14 -14.27
N ASN A 161 -13.37 -15.43 -14.09
CA ASN A 161 -12.49 -15.87 -15.16
C ASN A 161 -12.41 -17.41 -15.15
N ALA A 162 -13.02 -18.05 -16.16
CA ALA A 162 -13.08 -19.50 -16.28
C ALA A 162 -11.72 -20.16 -16.54
N ASN A 163 -10.79 -19.44 -17.18
CA ASN A 163 -9.44 -19.95 -17.46
C ASN A 163 -8.59 -20.04 -16.17
N GLU A 164 -8.81 -19.13 -15.24
CA GLU A 164 -8.07 -19.05 -13.97
C GLU A 164 -8.87 -19.60 -12.77
N GLY A 165 -10.15 -19.93 -12.99
CA GLY A 165 -11.07 -20.43 -11.98
C GLY A 165 -11.20 -19.48 -10.79
N ARG A 166 -11.32 -18.17 -11.04
CA ARG A 166 -11.36 -17.15 -9.98
C ARG A 166 -12.42 -16.09 -10.21
N HIS A 167 -12.97 -15.58 -9.12
CA HIS A 167 -13.78 -14.38 -9.10
C HIS A 167 -12.86 -13.21 -8.74
N GLU A 168 -12.95 -12.11 -9.47
CA GLU A 168 -12.22 -10.87 -9.20
C GLU A 168 -13.13 -9.66 -9.34
N PHE A 169 -12.89 -8.61 -8.56
CA PHE A 169 -13.60 -7.35 -8.75
C PHE A 169 -13.27 -6.75 -10.14
N PRO A 170 -14.25 -6.11 -10.82
CA PRO A 170 -13.99 -5.40 -12.06
C PRO A 170 -12.90 -4.34 -11.89
N GLY A 171 -11.83 -4.45 -12.67
CA GLY A 171 -10.66 -3.60 -12.57
C GLY A 171 -9.40 -4.30 -13.07
N GLY A 172 -8.25 -3.89 -12.54
CA GLY A 172 -6.96 -4.44 -12.94
C GLY A 172 -5.76 -3.66 -12.41
N PRO A 173 -4.54 -4.01 -12.89
CA PRO A 173 -3.32 -3.32 -12.49
C PRO A 173 -3.37 -1.83 -12.83
N ARG A 174 -2.75 -1.01 -11.98
CA ARG A 174 -2.59 0.40 -12.30
C ARG A 174 -1.72 0.57 -13.56
N VAL A 175 -2.03 1.57 -14.40
CA VAL A 175 -1.23 1.90 -15.58
C VAL A 175 -0.25 3.01 -15.23
N PRO A 176 1.06 2.87 -15.52
CA PRO A 176 2.03 3.91 -15.23
C PRO A 176 1.65 5.24 -15.91
N LYS A 177 1.78 6.34 -15.17
CA LYS A 177 1.51 7.72 -15.64
C LYS A 177 0.03 8.02 -15.95
N SER A 178 -0.89 7.13 -15.58
CA SER A 178 -2.33 7.33 -15.66
C SER A 178 -2.90 7.58 -14.26
N SER A 179 -3.96 8.38 -14.17
CA SER A 179 -4.74 8.52 -12.94
C SER A 179 -5.58 7.26 -12.68
N ASP A 180 -6.03 7.10 -11.44
CA ASP A 180 -6.84 5.93 -11.07
C ASP A 180 -8.18 5.90 -11.78
N PHE A 181 -8.78 7.08 -11.99
CA PHE A 181 -9.99 7.23 -12.79
C PHE A 181 -9.76 6.78 -14.23
N GLU A 182 -8.70 7.26 -14.89
CA GLU A 182 -8.39 6.91 -16.28
C GLU A 182 -8.12 5.41 -16.42
N THR A 183 -7.23 4.86 -15.58
CA THR A 183 -6.91 3.44 -15.61
C THR A 183 -8.14 2.57 -15.39
N LEU A 184 -8.94 2.88 -14.35
CA LEU A 184 -10.12 2.07 -14.04
C LEU A 184 -11.20 2.22 -15.10
N SER A 185 -11.35 3.42 -15.70
CA SER A 185 -12.24 3.65 -16.83
C SER A 185 -11.85 2.82 -18.05
N GLU A 186 -10.56 2.73 -18.37
CA GLU A 186 -10.06 1.88 -19.46
C GLU A 186 -10.33 0.39 -19.20
N HIS A 187 -10.05 -0.10 -17.98
CA HIS A 187 -10.34 -1.48 -17.60
C HIS A 187 -11.83 -1.81 -17.73
N LEU A 188 -12.72 -0.96 -17.21
CA LEU A 188 -14.17 -1.21 -17.28
C LEU A 188 -14.73 -1.02 -18.67
N LYS A 189 -14.14 -0.13 -19.48
CA LYS A 189 -14.51 0.00 -20.89
C LYS A 189 -14.17 -1.28 -21.65
N THR A 190 -13.00 -1.86 -21.42
CA THR A 190 -12.57 -3.10 -22.08
C THR A 190 -13.32 -4.32 -21.55
N LYS A 191 -13.40 -4.50 -20.23
CA LYS A 191 -13.96 -5.72 -19.62
C LYS A 191 -15.50 -5.76 -19.61
N LEU A 192 -16.16 -4.60 -19.49
CA LEU A 192 -17.61 -4.50 -19.26
C LEU A 192 -18.35 -3.58 -20.24
N ASN A 193 -17.66 -2.93 -21.19
CA ASN A 193 -18.19 -1.88 -22.06
C ASN A 193 -18.88 -0.72 -21.29
N LEU A 194 -18.40 -0.43 -20.09
CA LEU A 194 -18.94 0.65 -19.25
C LEU A 194 -18.17 1.95 -19.41
N SER A 195 -18.81 3.06 -19.03
CA SER A 195 -18.18 4.37 -18.95
C SER A 195 -18.45 4.99 -17.58
N LEU A 196 -17.42 5.05 -16.74
CA LEU A 196 -17.50 5.66 -15.42
C LEU A 196 -17.75 7.17 -15.50
N GLN A 197 -18.43 7.70 -14.50
CA GLN A 197 -18.71 9.12 -14.38
C GLN A 197 -17.75 9.74 -13.36
N HIS A 198 -16.83 10.59 -13.85
CA HIS A 198 -15.84 11.26 -13.00
C HIS A 198 -16.46 12.02 -11.80
N PRO A 199 -17.62 12.72 -11.91
CA PRO A 199 -18.19 13.46 -10.78
C PRO A 199 -18.58 12.60 -9.57
N SER A 200 -18.92 11.32 -9.78
CA SER A 200 -19.26 10.38 -8.70
C SER A 200 -18.14 9.39 -8.40
N PHE A 201 -16.95 9.56 -8.99
CA PHE A 201 -15.81 8.71 -8.71
C PHE A 201 -15.27 8.98 -7.30
N GLN A 202 -15.52 8.05 -6.38
CA GLN A 202 -15.18 8.19 -4.97
C GLN A 202 -14.25 7.08 -4.52
N PHE A 203 -13.22 7.47 -3.77
CA PHE A 203 -12.32 6.52 -3.11
C PHE A 203 -13.04 5.86 -1.93
N MET A 204 -12.99 4.54 -1.88
CA MET A 204 -13.63 3.74 -0.83
C MET A 204 -12.62 3.27 0.23
N GLY A 205 -11.46 2.77 -0.19
CA GLY A 205 -10.48 2.21 0.72
C GLY A 205 -9.32 1.49 0.02
N VAL A 206 -8.28 1.16 0.78
CA VAL A 206 -7.19 0.29 0.33
C VAL A 206 -7.21 -0.99 1.15
N PHE A 207 -7.17 -2.12 0.48
CA PHE A 207 -7.16 -3.44 1.09
C PHE A 207 -5.91 -4.19 0.68
N GLU A 208 -5.28 -4.86 1.62
CA GLU A 208 -4.04 -5.57 1.35
C GLU A 208 -3.98 -6.88 2.12
N ALA A 209 -3.62 -7.95 1.43
CA ALA A 209 -3.42 -9.25 2.05
C ALA A 209 -2.36 -10.05 1.30
N ASN A 210 -1.93 -11.13 1.95
CA ASN A 210 -1.22 -12.19 1.26
C ASN A 210 -2.17 -12.88 0.27
N ASN A 211 -1.61 -13.41 -0.81
CA ASN A 211 -2.32 -14.26 -1.74
C ASN A 211 -1.53 -15.56 -1.88
N ASP A 212 -2.13 -16.67 -1.47
CA ASP A 212 -1.48 -18.00 -1.47
C ASP A 212 -1.07 -18.46 -2.88
N ARG A 213 -1.65 -17.86 -3.93
CA ARG A 213 -1.30 -18.13 -5.32
C ARG A 213 -0.15 -17.25 -5.84
N LEU A 214 0.39 -16.33 -5.04
CA LEU A 214 1.55 -15.51 -5.39
C LEU A 214 2.86 -16.11 -4.88
N PRO A 215 4.00 -15.73 -5.49
CA PRO A 215 5.31 -16.00 -4.90
C PRO A 215 5.38 -15.47 -3.46
N LYS A 216 5.99 -16.26 -2.58
CA LYS A 216 6.20 -15.88 -1.17
C LYS A 216 6.89 -14.50 -1.08
N GLY A 217 6.44 -13.69 -0.11
CA GLY A 217 6.97 -12.34 0.11
C GLY A 217 6.32 -11.24 -0.74
N LYS A 218 5.37 -11.60 -1.62
CA LYS A 218 4.53 -10.65 -2.35
C LYS A 218 3.23 -10.39 -1.60
N LEU A 219 2.71 -9.17 -1.76
CA LEU A 219 1.38 -8.78 -1.27
C LEU A 219 0.52 -8.30 -2.44
N VAL A 220 -0.80 -8.49 -2.34
CA VAL A 220 -1.76 -7.83 -3.24
C VAL A 220 -2.36 -6.66 -2.48
N ARG A 221 -2.29 -5.48 -3.08
CA ARG A 221 -2.99 -4.26 -2.65
C ARG A 221 -4.05 -3.91 -3.67
N ILE A 222 -5.28 -3.67 -3.22
CA ILE A 222 -6.40 -3.24 -4.05
C ILE A 222 -6.89 -1.89 -3.55
N SER A 223 -6.76 -0.85 -4.38
CA SER A 223 -7.40 0.44 -4.15
C SER A 223 -8.80 0.42 -4.74
N CYS A 224 -9.81 0.58 -3.90
CA CYS A 224 -11.22 0.42 -4.25
C CYS A 224 -11.88 1.77 -4.47
N TYR A 225 -12.70 1.86 -5.53
CA TYR A 225 -13.46 3.05 -5.89
C TYR A 225 -14.91 2.69 -6.20
N THR A 226 -15.83 3.60 -5.91
CA THR A 226 -17.23 3.54 -6.37
C THR A 226 -17.46 4.67 -7.36
N SER A 227 -18.42 4.50 -8.28
CA SER A 227 -18.78 5.53 -9.27
C SER A 227 -20.06 5.14 -9.98
N ASP A 228 -20.85 6.14 -10.39
CA ASP A 228 -21.92 5.92 -11.36
C ASP A 228 -21.33 5.57 -12.72
N TYR A 229 -22.12 4.90 -13.55
CA TYR A 229 -21.69 4.42 -14.84
C TYR A 229 -22.77 4.60 -15.90
N LYS A 230 -22.35 4.62 -17.17
CA LYS A 230 -23.21 4.52 -18.34
C LYS A 230 -22.94 3.23 -19.09
N GLY A 231 -23.98 2.65 -19.66
CA GLY A 231 -23.95 1.36 -20.36
C GLY A 231 -24.65 0.26 -19.57
N ILE A 232 -24.77 -0.91 -20.19
CA ILE A 232 -25.28 -2.12 -19.56
C ILE A 232 -24.06 -3.00 -19.27
N PRO A 233 -23.78 -3.36 -18.00
CA PRO A 233 -22.64 -4.18 -17.66
C PRO A 233 -22.78 -5.54 -18.35
N ILE A 234 -21.84 -5.88 -19.23
CA ILE A 234 -21.77 -7.18 -19.93
C ILE A 234 -20.29 -7.55 -20.07
N ALA A 235 -19.89 -8.71 -19.56
CA ALA A 235 -18.53 -9.23 -19.74
C ALA A 235 -18.17 -9.34 -21.23
N GLN A 236 -17.02 -8.78 -21.62
CA GLN A 236 -16.59 -8.70 -23.01
C GLN A 236 -15.56 -9.79 -23.38
N SER A 237 -14.79 -10.28 -22.42
CA SER A 237 -13.73 -11.25 -22.68
C SER A 237 -14.28 -12.67 -22.76
N ALA A 238 -13.80 -13.46 -23.73
CA ALA A 238 -14.15 -14.87 -23.82
C ALA A 238 -13.70 -15.63 -22.55
N GLY A 239 -14.63 -16.32 -21.90
CA GLY A 239 -14.38 -17.03 -20.64
C GLY A 239 -14.45 -16.14 -19.39
N GLU A 240 -14.85 -14.88 -19.53
CA GLU A 240 -15.25 -14.04 -18.39
C GLU A 240 -16.78 -13.95 -18.29
N GLU A 241 -17.31 -14.14 -17.09
CA GLU A 241 -18.74 -14.04 -16.80
C GLU A 241 -18.99 -13.05 -15.66
N MET A 242 -20.08 -12.31 -15.74
CA MET A 242 -20.51 -11.48 -14.62
C MET A 242 -21.25 -12.31 -13.58
N ILE A 243 -20.88 -12.14 -12.32
CA ILE A 243 -21.50 -12.83 -11.20
C ILE A 243 -21.80 -11.81 -10.10
N TRP A 244 -22.95 -11.98 -9.45
CA TRP A 244 -23.32 -11.24 -8.26
C TRP A 244 -23.12 -12.13 -7.04
N LEU A 245 -22.23 -11.72 -6.14
CA LEU A 245 -21.98 -12.45 -4.90
C LEU A 245 -22.54 -11.66 -3.71
N ASP A 246 -23.28 -12.35 -2.85
CA ASP A 246 -23.59 -11.86 -1.51
C ASP A 246 -22.41 -12.13 -0.55
N TYR A 247 -22.58 -11.75 0.71
CA TYR A 247 -21.55 -11.95 1.73
C TYR A 247 -21.13 -13.42 1.90
N ASP A 248 -22.07 -14.36 1.76
CA ASP A 248 -21.78 -15.79 1.88
C ASP A 248 -20.88 -16.27 0.74
N GLY A 249 -20.94 -15.63 -0.43
CA GLY A 249 -20.06 -15.85 -1.57
C GLY A 249 -18.58 -15.50 -1.35
N LYS A 250 -18.21 -14.82 -0.26
CA LYS A 250 -16.82 -14.33 -0.05
C LYS A 250 -15.76 -15.43 -0.04
N HIS A 251 -16.10 -16.66 0.34
CA HIS A 251 -15.15 -17.78 0.35
C HIS A 251 -14.66 -18.18 -1.06
N LYS A 252 -15.30 -17.65 -2.13
CA LYS A 252 -14.94 -17.89 -3.54
C LYS A 252 -13.89 -16.92 -4.08
N VAL A 253 -13.56 -15.87 -3.33
CA VAL A 253 -12.63 -14.80 -3.74
C VAL A 253 -11.32 -14.86 -2.93
N LEU A 254 -10.32 -14.11 -3.39
CA LEU A 254 -9.01 -14.06 -2.73
C LEU A 254 -9.10 -13.37 -1.36
N ALA A 255 -8.11 -13.62 -0.49
CA ALA A 255 -8.07 -13.05 0.85
C ALA A 255 -8.19 -11.51 0.86
N THR A 256 -7.53 -10.82 -0.07
CA THR A 256 -7.64 -9.35 -0.19
C THR A 256 -9.07 -8.90 -0.50
N GLU A 257 -9.79 -9.66 -1.31
CA GLU A 257 -11.16 -9.36 -1.68
C GLU A 257 -12.14 -9.70 -0.56
N GLN A 258 -11.88 -10.78 0.21
CA GLN A 258 -12.65 -11.07 1.42
C GLN A 258 -12.65 -9.90 2.40
N LEU A 259 -11.53 -9.18 2.53
CA LEU A 259 -11.46 -7.95 3.35
C LEU A 259 -12.41 -6.86 2.84
N ILE A 260 -12.60 -6.76 1.52
CA ILE A 260 -13.55 -5.81 0.91
C ILE A 260 -14.98 -6.21 1.31
N PHE A 261 -15.33 -7.50 1.18
CA PHE A 261 -16.62 -8.02 1.64
C PHE A 261 -16.85 -7.75 3.13
N ASP A 262 -15.84 -7.95 3.97
CA ASP A 262 -15.91 -7.71 5.41
C ASP A 262 -16.09 -6.22 5.74
N SER A 263 -15.47 -5.32 4.98
CA SER A 263 -15.63 -3.87 5.17
C SER A 263 -17.00 -3.32 4.79
N LEU A 264 -17.72 -4.03 3.92
CA LEU A 264 -19.05 -3.65 3.44
C LEU A 264 -20.19 -4.29 4.25
N LYS A 265 -19.84 -5.19 5.17
CA LYS A 265 -20.79 -5.80 6.09
C LYS A 265 -21.04 -4.85 7.25
N ASN A 266 -22.28 -4.34 7.32
CA ASN A 266 -22.79 -3.61 8.48
C ASN A 266 -22.83 -4.49 9.73
#